data_AF-A0A392MQZ8-F1
#
_entry.id   AF-A0A392MQZ8-F1
#
_cell.length_a   1.000
_cell.length_b   1.000
_cell.length_c   1.000
_cell.angle_alpha   90.00
_cell.angle_beta   90.00
_cell.angle_gamma   90.00
#
_symmetry.space_group_name_H-M   'P 1'
#
loop_
_entity.id
_entity.type
_entity.pdbx_description
1 polymer ?
#
loop_
_entity_poly.entity_id
_entity_poly.type
_entity_poly.pdbx_seq_one_letter_code
_entity_poly.pdbx_strand_id
1 'polypeptide(L)'
;MRLFEMAVAIDQQHHGFKPFSRSQRCKLQSFGHLDYNNILELNQTTILAFQADNIHRSFSTPCLPLTGVEDLNPPHPRIEIVRGSGAPVHALVVEVAVAMASGIQPIPLPSGLGGAYVFHNQNGNNIAVAKPVDEEPFALNNPKGLQSTNHQMLGQPSLKRPIRIGETGIRELAAYLLDHGGFSGVPPTALVKFCHATFSDSSATVKLASLQRFVGHGFDAGELGPSLFSVDSVHKIGILDIRLMNLDRHAGNMLVMKHDHNSFVNGNAVADLVPIDHGFCLPEWLDDPYFEWLHWPQASIPFSESELEYISKLDPFKDADILRSE
;
A
#
# COMPACT_ATOMS: atom_id res chain seq x y z
N MET A 1 17.66 -11.60 -1.35
CA MET A 1 17.68 -10.21 -1.85
C MET A 1 16.62 -9.46 -1.05
N ARG A 2 16.99 -8.61 -0.09
CA ARG A 2 16.01 -7.87 0.72
C ARG A 2 15.41 -6.78 -0.16
N LEU A 3 14.12 -6.89 -0.49
CA LEU A 3 13.36 -5.82 -1.10
C LEU A 3 13.19 -4.71 -0.05
N PHE A 4 13.33 -3.45 -0.47
CA PHE A 4 13.29 -2.30 0.43
C PHE A 4 11.87 -2.11 0.98
N GLU A 5 11.71 -2.19 2.30
CA GLU A 5 10.45 -1.94 3.02
C GLU A 5 10.09 -0.44 3.09
N MET A 6 11.00 0.45 2.70
CA MET A 6 10.85 1.89 2.87
C MET A 6 11.13 2.63 1.56
N ALA A 7 10.23 3.56 1.19
CA ALA A 7 10.43 4.54 0.13
C ALA A 7 10.47 5.95 0.75
N VAL A 8 11.58 6.67 0.54
CA VAL A 8 11.76 8.03 1.08
C VAL A 8 11.51 9.03 -0.04
N ALA A 9 10.63 10.00 0.21
CA ALA A 9 10.49 11.18 -0.63
C ALA A 9 11.77 12.02 -0.55
N ILE A 10 12.50 12.14 -1.66
CA ILE A 10 13.69 12.99 -1.75
C ILE A 10 13.34 14.19 -2.62
N ASP A 11 13.45 15.38 -2.04
CA ASP A 11 13.25 16.66 -2.72
C ASP A 11 14.36 16.88 -3.77
N GLN A 12 13.96 17.12 -5.02
CA GLN A 12 14.87 17.44 -6.13
C GLN A 12 15.18 18.94 -6.27
N GLN A 13 14.57 19.82 -5.46
CA GLN A 13 14.72 21.28 -5.58
C GLN A 13 15.91 21.87 -4.81
N HIS A 14 16.74 21.04 -4.17
CA HIS A 14 17.95 21.48 -3.46
C HIS A 14 19.23 20.89 -4.06
N HIS A 15 19.61 21.38 -5.24
CA HIS A 15 21.00 21.26 -5.71
C HIS A 15 21.91 22.18 -4.89
N GLY A 16 22.49 21.63 -3.82
CA GLY A 16 23.57 22.26 -3.09
C GLY A 16 23.98 21.45 -1.86
N PHE A 17 25.14 20.81 -1.91
CA PHE A 17 25.79 20.36 -0.67
C PHE A 17 25.97 21.58 0.23
N LYS A 18 25.38 21.57 1.43
CA LYS A 18 25.71 22.57 2.46
C LYS A 18 27.23 22.54 2.67
N PRO A 19 27.92 23.69 2.75
CA PRO A 19 29.35 23.71 3.05
C PRO A 19 29.56 23.06 4.43
N PHE A 20 30.53 22.15 4.51
CA PHE A 20 30.92 21.50 5.75
C PHE A 20 31.20 22.55 6.83
N SER A 21 30.31 22.63 7.83
CA SER A 21 30.55 23.43 9.02
C SER A 21 31.68 22.77 9.81
N ARG A 22 32.86 23.39 9.77
CA ARG A 22 34.08 22.89 10.40
C ARG A 22 33.93 23.08 11.92
N SER A 23 33.40 22.07 12.62
CA SER A 23 33.42 22.05 14.08
C SER A 23 34.86 21.86 14.58
N GLN A 24 35.11 22.42 15.76
CA GLN A 24 36.44 22.68 16.31
C GLN A 24 37.33 21.43 16.39
N ARG A 25 38.62 21.61 16.06
CA ARG A 25 39.71 20.63 16.21
C ARG A 25 39.68 20.01 17.61
N CYS A 26 39.24 18.76 17.71
CA CYS A 26 39.56 17.91 18.85
C CYS A 26 41.02 17.45 18.68
N LYS A 27 41.95 17.99 19.47
CA LYS A 27 43.32 17.46 19.58
C LYS A 27 43.29 16.27 20.55
N LEU A 28 43.15 15.06 20.03
CA LEU A 28 43.51 13.86 20.79
C LEU A 28 44.97 13.50 20.44
N GLN A 29 45.87 13.71 21.41
CA GLN A 29 47.21 13.13 21.38
C GLN A 29 47.07 11.61 21.55
N SER A 30 47.58 10.83 20.60
CA SER A 30 47.74 9.40 20.78
C SER A 30 48.98 9.13 21.63
N PHE A 31 48.80 8.47 22.77
CA PHE A 31 49.90 7.86 23.50
C PHE A 31 50.06 6.43 22.97
N GLY A 32 51.22 6.13 22.40
CA GLY A 32 51.64 4.76 22.14
C GLY A 32 52.26 4.19 23.41
N HIS A 33 51.69 3.13 23.96
CA HIS A 33 52.40 2.29 24.91
C HIS A 33 52.15 0.82 24.57
N LEU A 34 53.17 0.20 24.00
CA LEU A 34 53.32 -1.24 23.87
C LEU A 34 54.26 -1.66 25.00
N ASP A 35 53.71 -2.31 26.02
CA ASP A 35 54.49 -3.03 27.02
C ASP A 35 54.80 -4.44 26.50
N TYR A 36 56.08 -4.70 26.29
CA TYR A 36 56.62 -6.03 26.02
C TYR A 36 57.34 -6.53 27.27
N ASN A 37 56.71 -7.46 27.99
CA ASN A 37 57.38 -8.31 28.97
C ASN A 37 57.00 -9.76 28.67
N ASN A 38 57.87 -10.46 27.93
CA ASN A 38 58.34 -11.80 28.27
C ASN A 38 59.46 -12.23 27.33
N ILE A 39 60.60 -12.52 27.94
CA ILE A 39 61.86 -13.01 27.39
C ILE A 39 61.74 -14.53 27.20
N LEU A 40 62.31 -15.11 26.13
CA LEU A 40 63.34 -16.17 26.18
C LEU A 40 63.63 -16.80 24.80
N GLU A 41 64.82 -16.46 24.31
CA GLU A 41 65.83 -17.26 23.59
C GLU A 41 65.44 -18.50 22.76
N LEU A 42 65.78 -18.46 21.45
CA LEU A 42 66.64 -19.49 20.84
C LEU A 42 67.37 -18.97 19.58
N ASN A 43 68.60 -19.44 19.42
CA ASN A 43 69.68 -18.97 18.56
C ASN A 43 69.63 -19.41 17.07
N GLN A 44 70.43 -18.69 16.27
CA GLN A 44 71.21 -19.10 15.08
C GLN A 44 70.73 -18.81 13.62
N THR A 45 71.28 -17.69 13.10
CA THR A 45 72.11 -17.51 11.87
C THR A 45 71.54 -17.58 10.43
N THR A 46 71.68 -16.43 9.73
CA THR A 46 72.03 -16.17 8.29
C THR A 46 71.00 -16.57 7.21
N ILE A 47 70.70 -15.83 6.10
CA ILE A 47 71.32 -14.71 5.37
C ILE A 47 70.31 -14.18 4.30
N LEU A 48 70.40 -12.88 3.96
CA LEU A 48 69.98 -12.15 2.72
C LEU A 48 68.49 -11.90 2.34
N ALA A 49 68.16 -10.60 2.42
CA ALA A 49 67.58 -9.73 1.38
C ALA A 49 66.35 -10.20 0.57
N PHE A 50 65.22 -9.50 0.73
CA PHE A 50 64.73 -8.53 -0.27
C PHE A 50 63.59 -7.69 0.33
N GLN A 51 63.67 -6.41 0.02
CA GLN A 51 62.84 -5.29 0.46
C GLN A 51 61.68 -5.11 -0.53
N ALA A 52 60.45 -4.98 -0.03
CA ALA A 52 59.41 -4.04 -0.50
C ALA A 52 58.01 -4.48 -0.01
N ASP A 53 57.60 -3.85 1.08
CA ASP A 53 56.32 -3.16 1.23
C ASP A 53 55.02 -3.95 1.00
N ASN A 54 54.59 -4.57 2.10
CA ASN A 54 53.20 -4.89 2.41
C ASN A 54 52.33 -3.61 2.33
N ILE A 55 51.68 -3.39 1.19
CA ILE A 55 50.57 -2.43 1.10
C ILE A 55 49.38 -3.04 1.86
N HIS A 56 49.32 -2.80 3.17
CA HIS A 56 48.11 -3.01 3.95
C HIS A 56 47.06 -2.02 3.45
N ARG A 57 46.06 -2.51 2.71
CA ARG A 57 44.83 -1.76 2.42
C ARG A 57 44.09 -1.50 3.73
N SER A 58 44.14 -0.26 4.20
CA SER A 58 43.27 0.22 5.27
C SER A 58 41.83 0.21 4.75
N PHE A 59 41.02 -0.76 5.19
CA PHE A 59 39.57 -0.69 5.03
C PHE A 59 39.04 0.30 6.07
N SER A 60 38.97 1.57 5.66
CA SER A 60 38.27 2.59 6.43
C SER A 60 36.77 2.39 6.22
N THR A 61 36.12 1.71 7.15
CA THR A 61 34.66 1.74 7.27
C THR A 61 34.23 3.20 7.45
N PRO A 62 33.31 3.76 6.64
CA PRO A 62 32.84 5.12 6.88
C PRO A 62 32.12 5.15 8.22
N CYS A 63 32.71 5.84 9.20
CA CYS A 63 32.07 6.14 10.47
C CYS A 63 30.93 7.12 10.18
N LEU A 64 29.73 6.60 9.92
CA LEU A 64 28.51 7.39 10.03
C LEU A 64 28.42 7.86 11.48
N PRO A 65 28.23 9.16 11.75
CA PRO A 65 27.95 9.59 13.11
C PRO A 65 26.65 8.90 13.54
N LEU A 66 26.71 8.09 14.60
CA LEU A 66 25.53 7.83 15.41
C LEU A 66 25.11 9.18 15.98
N THR A 67 24.25 9.89 15.27
CA THR A 67 23.45 10.95 15.87
C THR A 67 22.57 10.28 16.91
N GLY A 68 22.65 10.82 18.13
CA GLY A 68 21.88 10.37 19.26
C GLY A 68 20.38 10.33 18.97
N VAL A 69 19.71 9.59 19.83
CA VAL A 69 18.27 9.52 19.98
C VAL A 69 17.72 10.93 20.19
N GLU A 70 17.39 11.66 19.11
CA GLU A 70 16.66 12.94 19.10
C GLU A 70 16.44 13.42 17.64
N ASP A 71 15.57 12.73 16.88
CA ASP A 71 14.55 13.26 15.95
C ASP A 71 13.94 12.08 15.15
N LEU A 72 12.93 11.42 15.71
CA LEU A 72 12.30 10.24 15.08
C LEU A 72 11.30 10.59 13.96
N ASN A 73 11.05 11.88 13.69
CA ASN A 73 10.14 12.33 12.63
C ASN A 73 10.78 13.46 11.83
N PRO A 74 11.50 13.15 10.74
CA PRO A 74 11.98 14.17 9.82
C PRO A 74 10.77 14.91 9.22
N PRO A 75 10.83 16.25 9.02
CA PRO A 75 9.68 17.06 8.59
C PRO A 75 9.20 16.78 7.16
N HIS A 76 9.79 15.81 6.47
CA HIS A 76 9.48 15.50 5.08
C HIS A 76 8.34 14.48 4.99
N PRO A 77 7.36 14.70 4.08
CA PRO A 77 6.30 13.73 3.82
C PRO A 77 6.85 12.35 3.48
N ARG A 78 6.32 11.28 4.07
CA ARG A 78 6.77 9.90 3.82
C ARG A 78 5.59 8.95 3.76
N ILE A 79 5.79 7.83 3.08
CA ILE A 79 4.85 6.73 3.00
C ILE A 79 5.59 5.41 3.22
N GLU A 80 5.10 4.61 4.16
CA GLU A 80 5.67 3.32 4.55
C GLU A 80 4.63 2.22 4.31
N ILE A 81 5.05 1.09 3.74
CA ILE A 81 4.16 -0.08 3.61
C ILE A 81 4.10 -0.75 4.99
N VAL A 82 2.89 -0.88 5.52
CA VAL A 82 2.62 -1.60 6.78
C VAL A 82 2.24 -3.05 6.50
N ARG A 83 1.43 -3.27 5.45
CA ARG A 83 0.99 -4.58 4.95
C ARG A 83 0.78 -4.54 3.44
N GLY A 84 0.92 -5.70 2.80
CA GLY A 84 0.82 -5.83 1.36
C GLY A 84 2.19 -5.93 0.71
N SER A 85 2.30 -6.83 -0.25
CA SER A 85 3.56 -7.20 -0.87
C SER A 85 3.40 -7.35 -2.40
N GLY A 86 4.52 -7.44 -3.11
CA GLY A 86 4.53 -7.65 -4.56
C GLY A 86 4.84 -6.41 -5.40
N ALA A 87 5.31 -6.65 -6.62
CA ALA A 87 5.79 -5.59 -7.52
C ALA A 87 4.73 -4.51 -7.83
N PRO A 88 3.44 -4.83 -8.08
CA PRO A 88 2.42 -3.81 -8.34
C PRO A 88 2.18 -2.88 -7.15
N VAL A 89 2.18 -3.41 -5.93
CA VAL A 89 2.03 -2.65 -4.68
C VAL A 89 3.24 -1.75 -4.45
N HIS A 90 4.46 -2.27 -4.59
CA HIS A 90 5.66 -1.46 -4.45
C HIS A 90 5.70 -0.32 -5.48
N ALA A 91 5.34 -0.59 -6.74
CA ALA A 91 5.27 0.43 -7.77
C ALA A 91 4.25 1.53 -7.44
N LEU A 92 3.07 1.15 -6.94
CA LEU A 92 2.04 2.09 -6.46
C LEU A 92 2.56 2.99 -5.35
N VAL A 93 3.17 2.41 -4.31
CA VAL A 93 3.68 3.17 -3.16
C VAL A 93 4.81 4.11 -3.57
N VAL A 94 5.71 3.66 -4.46
CA VAL A 94 6.80 4.51 -4.99
C VAL A 94 6.24 5.69 -5.78
N GLU A 95 5.24 5.49 -6.62
CA GLU A 95 4.63 6.57 -7.40
C GLU A 95 3.97 7.62 -6.51
N VAL A 96 3.26 7.19 -5.46
CA VAL A 96 2.69 8.09 -4.45
C VAL A 96 3.79 8.80 -3.65
N ALA A 97 4.87 8.11 -3.28
CA ALA A 97 6.02 8.72 -2.61
C ALA A 97 6.65 9.83 -3.47
N VAL A 98 6.79 9.61 -4.78
CA VAL A 98 7.30 10.60 -5.73
C VAL A 98 6.35 11.80 -5.84
N ALA A 99 5.03 11.57 -5.91
CA ALA A 99 4.04 12.64 -5.92
C ALA A 99 4.15 13.51 -4.65
N MET A 100 4.19 12.87 -3.47
CA MET A 100 4.36 13.56 -2.18
C MET A 100 5.69 14.33 -2.11
N ALA A 101 6.79 13.76 -2.59
CA ALA A 101 8.09 14.43 -2.67
C ALA A 101 8.07 15.68 -3.54
N SER A 102 7.18 15.70 -4.53
CA SER A 102 6.98 16.82 -5.45
C SER A 102 6.05 17.89 -4.90
N GLY A 103 5.61 17.77 -3.63
CA GLY A 103 4.67 18.69 -2.98
C GLY A 103 3.22 18.47 -3.39
N ILE A 104 2.90 17.39 -4.11
CA ILE A 104 1.51 17.07 -4.48
C ILE A 104 0.78 16.59 -3.22
N GLN A 105 -0.33 17.23 -2.91
CA GLN A 105 -1.19 16.87 -1.80
C GLN A 105 -2.39 16.01 -2.25
N PRO A 106 -2.88 15.10 -1.39
CA PRO A 106 -4.09 14.34 -1.67
C PRO A 106 -5.31 15.25 -1.82
N ILE A 107 -6.16 14.96 -2.81
CA ILE A 107 -7.41 15.70 -3.06
C ILE A 107 -8.58 14.90 -2.47
N PRO A 108 -9.41 15.48 -1.57
CA PRO A 108 -10.55 14.77 -1.00
C PRO A 108 -11.63 14.50 -2.05
N LEU A 109 -12.18 13.30 -2.04
CA LEU A 109 -13.35 12.94 -2.84
C LEU A 109 -14.64 13.43 -2.16
N PRO A 110 -15.58 14.01 -2.92
CA PRO A 110 -16.82 14.55 -2.35
C PRO A 110 -17.81 13.45 -1.95
N SER A 111 -17.84 12.33 -2.68
CA SER A 111 -18.72 11.19 -2.45
C SER A 111 -18.22 10.27 -1.32
N GLY A 112 -19.09 9.37 -0.87
CA GLY A 112 -18.80 8.39 0.18
C GLY A 112 -19.11 8.88 1.60
N LEU A 113 -19.07 7.95 2.55
CA LEU A 113 -19.41 8.18 3.96
C LEU A 113 -18.19 8.48 4.84
N GLY A 114 -16.98 8.18 4.35
CA GLY A 114 -15.71 8.39 5.05
C GLY A 114 -14.77 9.34 4.31
N GLY A 115 -13.58 9.51 4.85
CA GLY A 115 -12.46 10.18 4.17
C GLY A 115 -11.90 9.30 3.05
N ALA A 116 -11.96 9.79 1.82
CA ALA A 116 -11.32 9.18 0.67
C ALA A 116 -10.60 10.27 -0.12
N TYR A 117 -9.38 9.97 -0.59
CA TYR A 117 -8.49 10.96 -1.17
C TYR A 117 -7.81 10.41 -2.41
N VAL A 118 -7.76 11.21 -3.48
CA VAL A 118 -7.06 10.87 -4.70
C VAL A 118 -5.68 11.51 -4.71
N PHE A 119 -4.67 10.70 -4.97
CA PHE A 119 -3.35 11.19 -5.36
C PHE A 119 -3.27 11.25 -6.88
N HIS A 120 -2.59 12.27 -7.39
CA HIS A 120 -2.24 12.40 -8.81
C HIS A 120 -0.72 12.51 -8.96
N ASN A 121 -0.20 12.15 -10.14
CA ASN A 121 1.19 12.40 -10.48
C ASN A 121 1.39 13.84 -10.99
N GLN A 122 2.64 14.21 -11.29
CA GLN A 122 2.99 15.55 -11.79
C GLN A 122 2.29 15.93 -13.10
N ASN A 123 1.80 14.95 -13.87
CA ASN A 123 1.07 15.19 -15.12
C ASN A 123 -0.44 15.40 -14.88
N GLY A 124 -0.91 15.34 -13.64
CA GLY A 124 -2.32 15.45 -13.29
C GLY A 124 -3.13 14.16 -13.45
N ASN A 125 -2.49 13.03 -13.76
CA ASN A 125 -3.19 11.74 -13.84
C ASN A 125 -3.37 11.16 -12.44
N ASN A 126 -4.58 10.69 -12.13
CA ASN A 126 -4.88 10.02 -10.87
C ASN A 126 -4.12 8.70 -10.76
N ILE A 127 -3.45 8.48 -9.63
CA ILE A 127 -2.57 7.33 -9.39
C ILE A 127 -3.10 6.38 -8.33
N ALA A 128 -3.74 6.91 -7.28
CA ALA A 128 -4.15 6.12 -6.13
C ALA A 128 -5.33 6.75 -5.41
N VAL A 129 -6.11 5.93 -4.72
CA VAL A 129 -7.10 6.33 -3.73
C VAL A 129 -6.62 5.88 -2.35
N ALA A 130 -6.53 6.81 -1.42
CA ALA A 130 -6.21 6.56 -0.01
C ALA A 130 -7.46 6.76 0.85
N LYS A 131 -7.73 5.82 1.75
CA LYS A 131 -8.82 5.89 2.74
C LYS A 131 -8.21 5.79 4.15
N PRO A 132 -8.03 6.92 4.87
CA PRO A 132 -7.49 6.91 6.23
C PRO A 132 -8.44 6.19 7.21
N VAL A 133 -7.85 5.33 8.04
CA VAL A 133 -8.56 4.48 9.02
C VAL A 133 -9.28 5.32 10.08
N ASP A 134 -8.70 6.46 10.47
CA ASP A 134 -9.28 7.38 11.46
C ASP A 134 -10.40 8.28 10.88
N GLU A 135 -10.64 8.20 9.57
CA GLU A 135 -11.65 8.97 8.84
C GLU A 135 -12.78 8.10 8.26
N GLU A 136 -12.82 6.82 8.60
CA GLU A 136 -13.93 5.92 8.28
C GLU A 136 -15.28 6.44 8.81
N PRO A 137 -16.43 5.94 8.30
CA PRO A 137 -17.73 6.24 8.89
C PRO A 137 -17.73 5.94 10.39
N PHE A 138 -18.19 6.89 11.21
CA PHE A 138 -18.18 6.84 12.68
C PHE A 138 -16.80 6.90 13.35
N ALA A 139 -15.70 7.00 12.60
CA ALA A 139 -14.39 7.24 13.17
C ALA A 139 -14.24 8.67 13.69
N LEU A 140 -13.27 8.88 14.59
CA LEU A 140 -13.07 10.13 15.32
C LEU A 140 -12.89 11.34 14.40
N ASN A 141 -12.12 11.17 13.32
CA ASN A 141 -11.74 12.26 12.42
C ASN A 141 -12.56 12.26 11.12
N ASN A 142 -13.73 11.62 11.10
CA ASN A 142 -14.58 11.56 9.92
C ASN A 142 -14.88 12.99 9.38
N PRO A 143 -14.49 13.31 8.12
CA PRO A 143 -14.63 14.65 7.57
C PRO A 143 -16.05 14.95 7.06
N LYS A 144 -16.93 13.96 7.01
CA LYS A 144 -18.32 14.08 6.50
C LYS A 144 -19.33 14.39 7.61
N GLY A 145 -18.87 14.62 8.84
CA GLY A 145 -19.73 14.90 9.98
C GLY A 145 -20.49 13.68 10.51
N LEU A 146 -20.17 12.48 10.03
CA LEU A 146 -20.68 11.21 10.55
C LEU A 146 -19.81 10.72 11.71
N GLN A 147 -19.47 11.62 12.63
CA GLN A 147 -18.74 11.27 13.84
C GLN A 147 -19.72 10.70 14.86
N SER A 148 -19.29 9.69 15.62
CA SER A 148 -20.12 9.13 16.67
C SER A 148 -20.39 10.17 17.77
N THR A 149 -21.67 10.39 18.10
CA THR A 149 -22.08 11.29 19.19
C THR A 149 -21.72 10.77 20.58
N ASN A 150 -21.30 9.50 20.68
CA ASN A 150 -21.07 8.79 21.95
C ASN A 150 -19.60 8.40 22.19
N HIS A 151 -18.63 9.08 21.56
CA HIS A 151 -17.20 8.72 21.68
C HIS A 151 -16.92 7.24 21.33
N GLN A 152 -17.56 6.69 20.29
CA GLN A 152 -17.21 5.34 19.84
C GLN A 152 -15.74 5.31 19.39
N MET A 153 -15.00 4.37 19.98
CA MET A 153 -13.57 4.15 19.74
C MET A 153 -13.38 3.14 18.59
N LEU A 154 -12.18 3.11 18.01
CA LEU A 154 -11.73 2.07 17.08
C LEU A 154 -12.09 0.67 17.63
N GLY A 155 -12.57 -0.24 16.77
CA GLY A 155 -12.98 -1.58 17.19
C GLY A 155 -14.46 -1.73 17.64
N GLN A 156 -15.25 -0.65 17.65
CA GLN A 156 -16.71 -0.72 17.86
C GLN A 156 -17.45 -1.09 16.55
N PRO A 157 -18.69 -1.62 16.61
CA PRO A 157 -19.47 -1.93 15.40
C PRO A 157 -19.65 -0.71 14.48
N SER A 158 -19.38 -0.88 13.18
CA SER A 158 -19.54 0.17 12.16
C SER A 158 -20.99 0.24 11.62
N LEU A 159 -21.21 0.98 10.52
CA LEU A 159 -22.49 1.05 9.81
C LEU A 159 -23.05 -0.35 9.49
N LYS A 160 -22.16 -1.26 9.10
CA LYS A 160 -22.42 -2.70 9.03
C LYS A 160 -21.93 -3.30 10.35
N ARG A 161 -22.86 -3.73 11.20
CA ARG A 161 -22.55 -4.27 12.53
C ARG A 161 -21.43 -5.33 12.53
N PRO A 162 -21.33 -6.25 11.55
CA PRO A 162 -20.30 -7.29 11.52
C PRO A 162 -18.86 -6.82 11.26
N ILE A 163 -18.67 -5.53 11.00
CA ILE A 163 -17.38 -4.94 10.64
C ILE A 163 -17.11 -3.80 11.61
N ARG A 164 -15.94 -3.80 12.24
CA ARG A 164 -15.60 -2.77 13.22
C ARG A 164 -15.03 -1.52 12.56
N ILE A 165 -15.22 -0.38 13.22
CA ILE A 165 -14.59 0.88 12.84
C ILE A 165 -13.07 0.72 12.91
N GLY A 166 -12.40 1.06 11.84
CA GLY A 166 -10.95 0.99 11.67
C GLY A 166 -10.45 -0.27 10.96
N GLU A 167 -11.35 -1.17 10.56
CA GLU A 167 -10.98 -2.43 9.91
C GLU A 167 -11.24 -2.44 8.40
N THR A 168 -11.80 -1.38 7.82
CA THR A 168 -12.11 -1.40 6.38
C THR A 168 -10.84 -1.48 5.54
N GLY A 169 -9.77 -0.81 5.97
CA GLY A 169 -8.51 -0.78 5.22
C GLY A 169 -7.80 -2.13 5.12
N ILE A 170 -7.86 -2.98 6.17
CA ILE A 170 -7.30 -4.34 6.11
C ILE A 170 -8.13 -5.26 5.21
N ARG A 171 -9.43 -5.01 5.08
CA ARG A 171 -10.37 -5.76 4.24
C ARG A 171 -10.18 -5.44 2.76
N GLU A 172 -9.91 -4.18 2.45
CA GLU A 172 -9.47 -3.75 1.11
C GLU A 172 -8.20 -4.49 0.67
N LEU A 173 -7.19 -4.59 1.56
CA LEU A 173 -5.99 -5.37 1.30
C LEU A 173 -6.30 -6.87 1.16
N ALA A 174 -7.12 -7.43 2.05
CA ALA A 174 -7.48 -8.84 1.99
C ALA A 174 -8.14 -9.21 0.66
N ALA A 175 -9.03 -8.36 0.14
CA ALA A 175 -9.65 -8.59 -1.16
C ALA A 175 -8.62 -8.63 -2.30
N TYR A 176 -7.62 -7.75 -2.29
CA TYR A 176 -6.52 -7.78 -3.26
C TYR A 176 -5.66 -9.04 -3.14
N LEU A 177 -5.28 -9.43 -1.91
CA LEU A 177 -4.46 -10.62 -1.67
C LEU A 177 -5.18 -11.92 -2.07
N LEU A 178 -6.50 -11.96 -1.88
CA LEU A 178 -7.31 -13.12 -2.19
C LEU A 178 -7.76 -13.15 -3.66
N ASP A 179 -7.55 -12.09 -4.44
CA ASP A 179 -7.74 -12.10 -5.89
C ASP A 179 -6.55 -12.79 -6.59
N HIS A 180 -6.54 -14.12 -6.54
CA HIS A 180 -5.43 -14.95 -7.02
C HIS A 180 -5.13 -14.71 -8.50
N GLY A 181 -3.93 -14.23 -8.78
CA GLY A 181 -3.49 -13.91 -10.15
C GLY A 181 -4.20 -12.71 -10.77
N GLY A 182 -4.93 -11.90 -9.97
CA GLY A 182 -5.73 -10.78 -10.47
C GLY A 182 -6.93 -11.23 -11.30
N PHE A 183 -7.50 -12.40 -10.99
CA PHE A 183 -8.60 -13.01 -11.74
C PHE A 183 -9.83 -12.12 -11.81
N SER A 184 -10.21 -11.52 -10.69
CA SER A 184 -11.35 -10.60 -10.56
C SER A 184 -11.00 -9.14 -10.83
N GLY A 185 -9.70 -8.83 -10.93
CA GLY A 185 -9.21 -7.51 -11.31
C GLY A 185 -9.20 -6.51 -10.15
N VAL A 186 -9.13 -6.96 -8.89
CA VAL A 186 -9.00 -6.05 -7.74
C VAL A 186 -7.72 -5.24 -7.90
N PRO A 187 -7.77 -3.89 -7.90
CA PRO A 187 -6.58 -3.10 -8.12
C PRO A 187 -5.55 -3.30 -7.00
N PRO A 188 -4.24 -3.18 -7.30
CA PRO A 188 -3.19 -3.28 -6.29
C PRO A 188 -3.50 -2.43 -5.06
N THR A 189 -3.53 -3.08 -3.89
CA THR A 189 -3.94 -2.47 -2.63
C THR A 189 -2.93 -2.79 -1.54
N ALA A 190 -2.61 -1.81 -0.70
CA ALA A 190 -1.74 -1.95 0.47
C ALA A 190 -2.30 -1.22 1.68
N LEU A 191 -1.90 -1.65 2.87
CA LEU A 191 -2.03 -0.85 4.08
C LEU A 191 -0.74 -0.06 4.25
N VAL A 192 -0.87 1.26 4.27
CA VAL A 192 0.27 2.18 4.32
C VAL A 192 0.15 3.14 5.49
N LYS A 193 1.29 3.64 5.93
CA LYS A 193 1.41 4.68 6.93
C LYS A 193 1.95 5.94 6.27
N PHE A 194 1.13 6.98 6.25
CA PHE A 194 1.51 8.31 5.83
C PHE A 194 2.10 9.07 7.02
N CYS A 195 3.24 9.72 6.83
CA CYS A 195 3.81 10.67 7.78
C CYS A 195 3.87 12.04 7.13
N HIS A 196 3.39 13.09 7.84
CA HIS A 196 3.37 14.48 7.37
C HIS A 196 2.64 14.71 6.04
N ALA A 197 1.57 13.96 5.77
CA ALA A 197 0.67 14.20 4.65
C ALA A 197 -0.54 15.03 5.11
N THR A 198 -0.96 16.03 4.32
CA THR A 198 -2.10 16.88 4.68
C THR A 198 -3.41 16.22 4.24
N PHE A 199 -4.05 15.50 5.15
CA PHE A 199 -5.44 15.04 5.02
C PHE A 199 -6.39 16.05 5.71
N SER A 200 -7.69 15.76 5.80
CA SER A 200 -8.69 16.70 6.36
C SER A 200 -8.40 17.09 7.81
N ASP A 201 -7.88 16.17 8.62
CA ASP A 201 -7.34 16.51 9.94
C ASP A 201 -5.83 16.72 9.84
N SER A 202 -5.42 17.98 9.99
CA SER A 202 -4.03 18.44 9.91
C SER A 202 -3.25 18.27 11.22
N SER A 203 -3.90 17.80 12.29
CA SER A 203 -3.27 17.63 13.61
C SER A 203 -2.46 16.33 13.72
N ALA A 204 -2.87 15.28 12.99
CA ALA A 204 -2.20 13.99 13.02
C ALA A 204 -0.95 14.00 12.14
N THR A 205 0.22 13.79 12.76
CA THR A 205 1.50 13.66 12.06
C THR A 205 1.63 12.34 11.31
N VAL A 206 0.85 11.33 11.68
CA VAL A 206 0.86 9.99 11.11
C VAL A 206 -0.56 9.50 10.90
N LYS A 207 -0.86 8.94 9.73
CA LYS A 207 -2.16 8.33 9.39
C LYS A 207 -1.97 6.95 8.76
N LEU A 208 -2.67 5.95 9.29
CA LEU A 208 -2.80 4.64 8.68
C LEU A 208 -3.93 4.69 7.65
N ALA A 209 -3.72 4.12 6.46
CA ALA A 209 -4.70 4.15 5.39
C ALA A 209 -4.59 2.91 4.50
N SER A 210 -5.70 2.47 3.92
CA SER A 210 -5.62 1.64 2.72
C SER A 210 -5.27 2.53 1.53
N LEU A 211 -4.34 2.06 0.69
CA LEU A 211 -3.94 2.70 -0.56
C LEU A 211 -4.20 1.73 -1.70
N GLN A 212 -5.13 2.09 -2.58
CA GLN A 212 -5.50 1.30 -3.75
C GLN A 212 -5.12 2.05 -5.03
N ARG A 213 -4.63 1.32 -6.04
CA ARG A 213 -4.34 1.85 -7.37
C ARG A 213 -5.62 2.45 -7.96
N PHE A 214 -5.53 3.70 -8.44
CA PHE A 214 -6.62 4.32 -9.17
C PHE A 214 -6.75 3.65 -10.55
N VAL A 215 -7.98 3.36 -10.95
CA VAL A 215 -8.31 2.78 -12.24
C VAL A 215 -9.05 3.80 -13.08
N GLY A 216 -8.55 4.10 -14.28
CA GLY A 216 -9.17 5.03 -15.20
C GLY A 216 -10.54 4.53 -15.69
N HIS A 217 -11.59 5.21 -15.28
CA HIS A 217 -12.98 4.89 -15.64
C HIS A 217 -13.71 6.16 -16.06
N GLY A 218 -14.72 5.99 -16.92
CA GLY A 218 -15.64 7.08 -17.28
C GLY A 218 -16.93 7.07 -16.46
N PHE A 219 -17.35 5.87 -16.05
CA PHE A 219 -18.65 5.60 -15.44
C PHE A 219 -18.50 4.49 -14.39
N ASP A 220 -19.39 4.47 -13.41
CA ASP A 220 -19.69 3.27 -12.65
C ASP A 220 -20.83 2.45 -13.29
N ALA A 221 -21.03 1.22 -12.81
CA ALA A 221 -22.04 0.33 -13.37
C ALA A 221 -23.48 0.81 -13.16
N GLY A 222 -23.72 1.77 -12.26
CA GLY A 222 -25.04 2.36 -12.00
C GLY A 222 -25.46 3.39 -13.04
N GLU A 223 -24.50 3.96 -13.77
CA GLU A 223 -24.75 4.90 -14.87
C GLU A 223 -25.07 4.20 -16.20
N LEU A 224 -24.77 2.90 -16.30
CA LEU A 224 -24.96 2.09 -17.50
C LEU A 224 -25.93 0.93 -17.26
N GLY A 225 -26.59 0.47 -18.33
CA GLY A 225 -27.45 -0.71 -18.25
C GLY A 225 -26.65 -2.00 -18.22
N PRO A 226 -27.09 -3.03 -17.47
CA PRO A 226 -26.34 -4.28 -17.32
C PRO A 226 -26.08 -4.98 -18.65
N SER A 227 -26.90 -4.77 -19.68
CA SER A 227 -26.70 -5.34 -21.03
C SER A 227 -25.38 -4.96 -21.71
N LEU A 228 -24.66 -3.95 -21.19
CA LEU A 228 -23.35 -3.52 -21.70
C LEU A 228 -22.17 -4.22 -21.03
N PHE A 229 -22.38 -4.99 -19.95
CA PHE A 229 -21.29 -5.59 -19.19
C PHE A 229 -20.98 -7.01 -19.65
N SER A 230 -19.69 -7.36 -19.68
CA SER A 230 -19.27 -8.72 -20.05
C SER A 230 -19.71 -9.74 -19.02
N VAL A 231 -20.18 -10.90 -19.50
CA VAL A 231 -20.56 -12.04 -18.65
C VAL A 231 -19.38 -12.44 -17.76
N ASP A 232 -18.20 -12.53 -18.36
CA ASP A 232 -16.94 -12.86 -17.68
C ASP A 232 -16.62 -11.89 -16.53
N SER A 233 -16.75 -10.57 -16.72
CA SER A 233 -16.54 -9.60 -15.64
C SER A 233 -17.55 -9.77 -14.50
N VAL A 234 -18.83 -9.98 -14.83
CA VAL A 234 -19.88 -10.19 -13.83
C VAL A 234 -19.63 -11.45 -13.01
N HIS A 235 -19.27 -12.56 -13.68
CA HIS A 235 -18.93 -13.82 -13.02
C HIS A 235 -17.70 -13.68 -12.13
N LYS A 236 -16.64 -13.05 -12.62
CA LYS A 236 -15.41 -12.79 -11.86
C LYS A 236 -15.65 -12.01 -10.58
N ILE A 237 -16.47 -10.96 -10.64
CA ILE A 237 -16.87 -10.18 -9.46
C ILE A 237 -17.72 -11.04 -8.52
N GLY A 238 -18.70 -11.77 -9.06
CA GLY A 238 -19.57 -12.63 -8.25
C GLY A 238 -18.82 -13.75 -7.52
N ILE A 239 -17.85 -14.40 -8.17
CA ILE A 239 -16.99 -15.42 -7.56
C ILE A 239 -16.23 -14.84 -6.36
N LEU A 240 -15.63 -13.66 -6.53
CA LEU A 240 -14.89 -12.99 -5.46
C LEU A 240 -15.82 -12.57 -4.32
N ASP A 241 -16.93 -11.88 -4.63
CA ASP A 241 -17.84 -11.34 -3.62
C ASP A 241 -18.52 -12.45 -2.80
N ILE A 242 -18.89 -13.57 -3.43
CA ILE A 242 -19.40 -14.74 -2.71
C ILE A 242 -18.33 -15.30 -1.77
N ARG A 243 -17.09 -15.47 -2.27
CA ARG A 243 -15.99 -16.02 -1.45
C ARG A 243 -15.64 -15.12 -0.26
N LEU A 244 -15.66 -13.81 -0.46
CA LEU A 244 -15.36 -12.83 0.59
C LEU A 244 -16.56 -12.46 1.45
N MET A 245 -17.78 -12.86 1.07
CA MET A 245 -19.02 -12.37 1.66
C MET A 245 -19.05 -10.84 1.73
N ASN A 246 -19.00 -10.21 0.56
CA ASN A 246 -19.08 -8.75 0.49
C ASN A 246 -20.48 -8.26 0.87
N LEU A 247 -20.57 -7.38 1.87
CA LEU A 247 -21.86 -6.87 2.37
C LEU A 247 -22.33 -5.59 1.67
N ASP A 248 -21.56 -5.07 0.71
CA ASP A 248 -21.83 -3.78 0.09
C ASP A 248 -21.46 -3.73 -1.42
N ARG A 249 -21.74 -4.80 -2.16
CA ARG A 249 -21.56 -4.76 -3.63
C ARG A 249 -22.78 -4.14 -4.31
N HIS A 250 -22.75 -2.83 -4.45
CA HIS A 250 -23.70 -2.07 -5.29
C HIS A 250 -23.06 -1.62 -6.61
N ALA A 251 -23.86 -1.09 -7.54
CA ALA A 251 -23.42 -0.68 -8.89
C ALA A 251 -22.27 0.34 -8.86
N GLY A 252 -22.33 1.32 -7.94
CA GLY A 252 -21.26 2.31 -7.73
C GLY A 252 -19.89 1.76 -7.30
N ASN A 253 -19.83 0.49 -6.85
CA ASN A 253 -18.57 -0.17 -6.46
C ASN A 253 -18.00 -1.05 -7.59
N MET A 254 -18.55 -0.92 -8.80
CA MET A 254 -18.07 -1.60 -10.01
C MET A 254 -17.78 -0.55 -11.08
N LEU A 255 -16.50 -0.34 -11.36
CA LEU A 255 -16.05 0.64 -12.33
C LEU A 255 -16.15 0.08 -13.75
N VAL A 256 -16.57 0.90 -14.71
CA VAL A 256 -16.60 0.54 -16.12
C VAL A 256 -15.30 1.02 -16.76
N MET A 257 -14.49 0.06 -17.23
CA MET A 257 -13.18 0.35 -17.81
C MET A 257 -13.32 1.21 -19.07
N LYS A 258 -12.49 2.27 -19.15
CA LYS A 258 -12.42 3.11 -20.34
C LYS A 258 -11.63 2.36 -21.43
N HIS A 259 -12.33 1.64 -22.31
CA HIS A 259 -11.70 1.04 -23.48
C HIS A 259 -11.49 2.09 -24.57
N ASP A 260 -10.24 2.29 -25.01
CA ASP A 260 -9.93 3.06 -26.23
C ASP A 260 -10.27 2.26 -27.51
N HIS A 261 -10.47 0.95 -27.37
CA HIS A 261 -10.86 0.03 -28.43
C HIS A 261 -11.94 -0.92 -27.90
N ASN A 262 -13.21 -0.54 -28.05
CA ASN A 262 -14.35 -1.39 -27.71
C ASN A 262 -14.18 -2.80 -28.32
N SER A 263 -14.18 -3.83 -27.47
CA SER A 263 -14.39 -5.19 -27.94
C SER A 263 -15.87 -5.32 -28.33
N PHE A 264 -16.12 -5.36 -29.63
CA PHE A 264 -17.46 -5.54 -30.17
C PHE A 264 -17.77 -7.03 -30.19
N VAL A 265 -18.68 -7.49 -29.33
CA VAL A 265 -19.24 -8.84 -29.40
C VAL A 265 -20.65 -8.70 -29.99
N ASN A 266 -20.90 -9.32 -31.13
CA ASN A 266 -22.19 -9.26 -31.85
C ASN A 266 -22.70 -7.84 -32.17
N GLY A 267 -21.79 -6.89 -32.44
CA GLY A 267 -22.14 -5.52 -32.82
C GLY A 267 -22.45 -4.57 -31.64
N ASN A 268 -22.44 -5.07 -30.40
CA ASN A 268 -22.53 -4.25 -29.20
C ASN A 268 -21.15 -4.11 -28.54
N ALA A 269 -20.79 -2.91 -28.13
CA ALA A 269 -19.62 -2.69 -27.29
C ALA A 269 -19.90 -3.30 -25.91
N VAL A 270 -19.08 -4.26 -25.51
CA VAL A 270 -19.15 -4.86 -24.17
C VAL A 270 -18.00 -4.31 -23.35
N ALA A 271 -18.31 -3.78 -22.17
CA ALA A 271 -17.34 -3.18 -21.26
C ALA A 271 -17.00 -4.14 -20.13
N ASP A 272 -15.73 -4.11 -19.72
CA ASP A 272 -15.24 -4.86 -18.57
C ASP A 272 -15.42 -4.05 -17.29
N LEU A 273 -15.66 -4.78 -16.20
CA LEU A 273 -15.86 -4.20 -14.89
C LEU A 273 -14.65 -4.42 -14.00
N VAL A 274 -14.37 -3.45 -13.14
CA VAL A 274 -13.36 -3.56 -12.08
C VAL A 274 -14.03 -3.38 -10.73
N PRO A 275 -13.98 -4.39 -9.84
CA PRO A 275 -14.51 -4.25 -8.49
C PRO A 275 -13.58 -3.37 -7.64
N ILE A 276 -14.17 -2.42 -6.93
CA ILE A 276 -13.48 -1.58 -5.93
C ILE A 276 -14.25 -1.61 -4.62
N ASP A 277 -13.74 -0.95 -3.59
CA ASP A 277 -14.44 -0.73 -2.31
C ASP A 277 -14.86 -2.04 -1.61
N HIS A 278 -13.86 -2.80 -1.16
CA HIS A 278 -14.04 -4.06 -0.44
C HIS A 278 -13.99 -3.88 1.08
N GLY A 279 -14.13 -2.65 1.58
CA GLY A 279 -14.08 -2.34 3.01
C GLY A 279 -15.11 -3.10 3.85
N PHE A 280 -16.20 -3.57 3.22
CA PHE A 280 -17.27 -4.31 3.87
C PHE A 280 -17.31 -5.83 3.59
N CYS A 281 -16.14 -6.46 3.36
CA CYS A 281 -16.03 -7.91 3.18
C CYS A 281 -15.45 -8.65 4.41
N LEU A 282 -15.52 -9.99 4.40
CA LEU A 282 -15.05 -10.90 5.45
C LEU A 282 -15.62 -10.60 6.85
N PRO A 283 -16.96 -10.49 6.98
CA PRO A 283 -17.59 -10.08 8.24
C PRO A 283 -17.32 -11.07 9.37
N GLU A 284 -17.32 -10.58 10.61
CA GLU A 284 -17.08 -11.43 11.80
C GLU A 284 -18.22 -12.40 12.08
N TRP A 285 -19.44 -12.04 11.68
CA TRP A 285 -20.61 -12.89 11.70
C TRP A 285 -21.41 -12.70 10.42
N LEU A 286 -22.20 -13.71 10.07
CA LEU A 286 -23.04 -13.67 8.88
C LEU A 286 -24.08 -12.56 9.02
N ASP A 287 -24.24 -11.81 7.93
CA ASP A 287 -25.26 -10.79 7.72
C ASP A 287 -25.75 -10.93 6.28
N ASP A 288 -26.87 -10.30 5.92
CA ASP A 288 -27.47 -10.47 4.61
C ASP A 288 -26.69 -9.64 3.56
N PRO A 289 -25.94 -10.27 2.64
CA PRO A 289 -25.23 -9.52 1.61
C PRO A 289 -26.22 -9.01 0.56
N TYR A 290 -25.98 -7.80 0.07
CA TYR A 290 -26.63 -7.29 -1.14
C TYR A 290 -25.64 -7.36 -2.31
N PHE A 291 -26.02 -8.09 -3.35
CA PHE A 291 -25.24 -8.24 -4.57
C PHE A 291 -26.03 -7.68 -5.76
N GLU A 292 -25.67 -6.48 -6.21
CA GLU A 292 -26.34 -5.84 -7.36
C GLU A 292 -26.28 -6.74 -8.62
N TRP A 293 -25.12 -7.35 -8.86
CA TRP A 293 -24.91 -8.21 -10.03
C TRP A 293 -25.80 -9.45 -10.07
N LEU A 294 -26.35 -9.87 -8.93
CA LEU A 294 -27.25 -11.04 -8.85
C LEU A 294 -28.55 -10.80 -9.61
N HIS A 295 -28.93 -9.53 -9.80
CA HIS A 295 -30.13 -9.14 -10.53
C HIS A 295 -29.90 -8.96 -12.03
N TRP A 296 -28.67 -9.14 -12.51
CA TRP A 296 -28.32 -8.95 -13.92
C TRP A 296 -28.47 -10.25 -14.70
N PRO A 297 -28.90 -10.21 -15.99
CA PRO A 297 -29.08 -11.41 -16.81
C PRO A 297 -27.84 -12.30 -16.88
N GLN A 298 -26.65 -11.71 -16.83
CA GLN A 298 -25.36 -12.39 -16.83
C GLN A 298 -25.24 -13.40 -15.68
N ALA A 299 -25.77 -13.10 -14.49
CA ALA A 299 -25.70 -14.01 -13.34
C ALA A 299 -26.52 -15.31 -13.53
N SER A 300 -27.41 -15.35 -14.53
CA SER A 300 -28.15 -16.57 -14.90
C SER A 300 -27.42 -17.43 -15.94
N ILE A 301 -26.26 -16.99 -16.43
CA ILE A 301 -25.46 -17.73 -17.41
C ILE A 301 -24.53 -18.70 -16.67
N PRO A 302 -24.37 -19.96 -17.13
CA PRO A 302 -23.44 -20.88 -16.52
C PRO A 302 -21.98 -20.38 -16.59
N PHE A 303 -21.20 -20.70 -15.57
CA PHE A 303 -19.75 -20.44 -15.58
C PHE A 303 -19.07 -21.16 -16.76
N SER A 304 -18.09 -20.47 -17.35
CA SER A 304 -17.17 -21.00 -18.35
C SER A 304 -16.19 -22.01 -17.75
N GLU A 305 -15.52 -22.79 -18.62
CA GLU A 305 -14.53 -23.77 -18.18
C GLU A 305 -13.36 -23.12 -17.42
N SER A 306 -12.89 -21.93 -17.85
CA SER A 306 -11.83 -21.19 -17.16
C SER A 306 -12.25 -20.69 -15.78
N GLU A 307 -13.51 -20.26 -15.62
CA GLU A 307 -14.05 -19.85 -14.32
C GLU A 307 -14.18 -21.05 -13.38
N LEU A 308 -14.69 -22.18 -13.87
CA LEU A 308 -14.78 -23.42 -13.10
C LEU A 308 -13.39 -23.95 -12.70
N GLU A 309 -12.41 -23.88 -13.61
CA GLU A 309 -11.03 -24.24 -13.30
C GLU A 309 -10.44 -23.35 -12.21
N TYR A 310 -10.66 -22.03 -12.29
CA TYR A 310 -10.24 -21.10 -11.24
C TYR A 310 -10.88 -21.44 -9.89
N ILE A 311 -12.21 -21.62 -9.86
CA ILE A 311 -12.95 -21.98 -8.64
C ILE A 311 -12.42 -23.28 -8.03
N SER A 312 -12.13 -24.29 -8.86
CA SER A 312 -11.63 -25.58 -8.40
C SER A 312 -10.24 -25.53 -7.73
N LYS A 313 -9.45 -24.48 -8.02
CA LYS A 313 -8.10 -24.28 -7.47
C LYS A 313 -8.10 -23.49 -6.17
N LEU A 314 -9.22 -22.89 -5.78
CA LEU A 314 -9.32 -22.11 -4.53
C LEU A 314 -9.17 -23.02 -3.31
N ASP A 315 -8.40 -22.56 -2.32
CA ASP A 315 -8.12 -23.29 -1.09
C ASP A 315 -8.35 -22.36 0.12
N PRO A 316 -9.49 -22.49 0.81
CA PRO A 316 -9.86 -21.55 1.88
C PRO A 316 -8.91 -21.61 3.07
N PHE A 317 -8.19 -22.72 3.29
CA PHE A 317 -7.23 -22.82 4.39
C PHE A 317 -5.94 -22.08 4.06
N LYS A 318 -5.43 -22.23 2.84
CA LYS A 318 -4.28 -21.44 2.37
C LYS A 318 -4.61 -19.95 2.32
N ASP A 319 -5.81 -19.59 1.90
CA ASP A 319 -6.29 -18.21 1.92
C ASP A 319 -6.24 -17.62 3.33
N ALA A 320 -6.76 -18.37 4.32
CA ALA A 320 -6.71 -17.96 5.71
C ALA A 320 -5.27 -17.83 6.23
N ASP A 321 -4.35 -18.70 5.80
CA ASP A 321 -2.94 -18.61 6.17
C ASP A 321 -2.25 -17.38 5.57
N ILE A 322 -2.55 -17.03 4.31
CA ILE A 322 -2.08 -15.79 3.68
C ILE A 322 -2.50 -14.60 4.54
N LEU A 323 -3.79 -14.51 4.90
CA LEU A 323 -4.31 -13.41 5.70
C LEU A 323 -3.74 -13.33 7.13
N ARG A 324 -3.35 -14.47 7.73
CA ARG A 324 -2.70 -14.50 9.06
C ARG A 324 -1.22 -14.11 8.99
N SER A 325 -0.58 -14.34 7.85
CA SER A 325 0.87 -14.15 7.68
C SER A 325 1.26 -12.73 7.29
N GLU A 326 0.33 -11.96 6.71
CA GLU A 326 0.50 -10.54 6.41
C GLU A 326 0.28 -9.69 7.68
#